data_AF-A0A8I0U5J7-F1
#
_entry.id   AF-A0A8I0U5J7-F1
#
_cell.length_a   1.000
_cell.length_b   1.000
_cell.length_c   1.000
_cell.angle_alpha   90.00
_cell.angle_beta   90.00
_cell.angle_gamma   90.00
#
_symmetry.space_group_name_H-M   'P 1'
#
loop_
_entity.id
_entity.type
_entity.pdbx_description
1 polymer ?
#
loop_
_entity_poly.entity_id
_entity_poly.type
_entity_poly.pdbx_seq_one_letter_code
_entity_poly.pdbx_strand_id
1 'polypeptide(L)'
;MAIKYYLKFTLTTLSKLLSNSSLETHDEVHRSDAVSSQFGGDTVTLKAGHNLTVEGSQVIADNDLTATAGKNITVTTTDEAREETHLREEKKSGLMSSGGIGFTLGKQELKQTTDSDSRFGKGSTLGSTEGNVSLTAGENLTIHGSDVVAEKDIRLSGQSVAVTAAENTHTELTKTEQKQSGFTLALSGAAGGALNTAVNYICKTDQWVKLQLPGIDRTFWRGTIRNERRKTRR
;
A
#
# COMPACT_ATOMS: atom_id res chain seq x y z
N MET A 1 30.43 -55.44 -24.55
CA MET A 1 29.28 -54.70 -25.12
C MET A 1 28.19 -54.65 -24.06
N ALA A 2 27.90 -53.48 -23.48
CA ALA A 2 26.78 -53.31 -22.56
C ALA A 2 26.27 -51.87 -22.64
N ILE A 3 24.96 -51.79 -22.86
CA ILE A 3 24.21 -50.63 -23.35
C ILE A 3 23.76 -49.78 -22.15
N LYS A 4 23.98 -48.46 -22.24
CA LYS A 4 23.43 -47.46 -21.32
C LYS A 4 21.94 -47.29 -21.60
N TYR A 5 21.09 -47.46 -20.58
CA TYR A 5 19.71 -47.02 -20.61
C TYR A 5 19.55 -45.83 -19.67
N TYR A 6 19.05 -44.71 -20.18
CA TYR A 6 18.51 -43.63 -19.36
C TYR A 6 17.01 -43.54 -19.64
N LEU A 7 16.22 -43.57 -18.58
CA LEU A 7 14.79 -43.36 -18.62
C LEU A 7 14.54 -41.87 -18.35
N LYS A 8 14.01 -41.16 -19.35
CA LYS A 8 13.58 -39.76 -19.21
C LYS A 8 12.05 -39.75 -19.15
N PHE A 9 11.50 -39.45 -17.98
CA PHE A 9 10.06 -39.24 -17.81
C PHE A 9 9.74 -37.75 -17.95
N THR A 10 8.93 -37.41 -18.95
CA THR A 10 8.32 -36.09 -19.11
C THR A 10 6.83 -36.25 -18.77
N LEU A 11 6.42 -35.72 -17.62
CA LEU A 11 5.00 -35.66 -17.23
C LEU A 11 4.41 -34.37 -17.78
N THR A 12 3.74 -34.47 -18.94
CA THR A 12 2.92 -33.40 -19.48
C THR A 12 1.51 -33.55 -18.92
N THR A 13 1.21 -32.82 -17.84
CA THR A 13 -0.14 -32.71 -17.29
C THR A 13 -1.05 -31.97 -18.28
N LEU A 14 -2.20 -32.56 -18.60
CA LEU A 14 -3.26 -32.03 -19.47
C LEU A 14 -3.93 -30.73 -18.97
N SER A 15 -3.38 -30.08 -17.93
CA SER A 15 -3.84 -28.82 -17.34
C SER A 15 -3.54 -27.59 -18.19
N LYS A 16 -2.75 -27.73 -19.27
CA LYS A 16 -2.25 -26.61 -20.08
C LYS A 16 -3.13 -26.19 -21.26
N LEU A 17 -4.35 -26.73 -21.41
CA LEU A 17 -5.15 -26.52 -22.63
C LEU A 17 -6.47 -25.74 -22.51
N LEU A 18 -6.91 -25.28 -21.32
CA LEU A 18 -8.24 -24.63 -21.23
C LEU A 18 -8.35 -23.37 -20.34
N SER A 19 -7.32 -22.92 -19.63
CA SER A 19 -7.40 -21.74 -18.76
C SER A 19 -6.28 -20.73 -19.03
N ASN A 20 -6.64 -19.46 -19.22
CA ASN A 20 -5.71 -18.35 -19.43
C ASN A 20 -5.94 -17.26 -18.37
N SER A 21 -4.86 -16.70 -17.84
CA SER A 21 -4.89 -15.54 -16.94
C SER A 21 -3.91 -14.48 -17.40
N SER A 22 -4.35 -13.23 -17.48
CA SER A 22 -3.54 -12.05 -17.75
C SER A 22 -3.64 -11.09 -16.59
N LEU A 23 -2.52 -10.50 -16.20
CA LEU A 23 -2.44 -9.43 -15.21
C LEU A 23 -1.69 -8.28 -15.87
N GLU A 24 -2.32 -7.11 -15.92
CA GLU A 24 -1.66 -5.86 -16.29
C GLU A 24 -1.70 -4.89 -15.12
N THR A 25 -0.61 -4.16 -14.94
CA THR A 25 -0.48 -3.12 -13.93
C THR A 25 0.05 -1.86 -14.61
N HIS A 26 -0.51 -0.71 -14.26
CA HIS A 26 -0.10 0.57 -14.80
C HIS A 26 -0.08 1.60 -13.67
N ASP A 27 1.05 2.27 -13.52
CA ASP A 27 1.28 3.25 -12.45
C ASP A 27 1.65 4.58 -13.09
N GLU A 28 0.99 5.66 -12.67
CA GLU A 28 1.25 7.04 -13.07
C GLU A 28 1.48 7.88 -11.82
N VAL A 29 2.50 8.73 -11.83
CA VAL A 29 2.83 9.61 -10.72
C VAL A 29 3.11 11.01 -11.25
N HIS A 30 2.35 11.99 -10.77
CA HIS A 30 2.58 13.41 -10.98
C HIS A 30 2.98 14.06 -9.67
N ARG A 31 4.08 14.82 -9.69
CA ARG A 31 4.65 15.44 -8.49
C ARG A 31 5.02 16.89 -8.75
N SER A 32 4.62 17.77 -7.85
CA SER A 32 5.00 19.18 -7.80
C SER A 32 5.61 19.47 -6.44
N ASP A 33 6.91 19.73 -6.42
CA ASP A 33 7.66 20.05 -5.20
C ASP A 33 7.83 21.56 -5.04
N ALA A 34 7.87 22.01 -3.78
CA ALA A 34 8.06 23.41 -3.44
C ALA A 34 9.55 23.76 -3.47
N VAL A 35 9.90 24.77 -4.27
CA VAL A 35 11.27 25.29 -4.33
C VAL A 35 11.54 26.17 -3.11
N SER A 36 12.46 25.72 -2.27
CA SER A 36 12.86 26.42 -1.04
C SER A 36 14.16 27.16 -1.20
N SER A 37 14.28 28.34 -0.58
CA SER A 37 15.56 29.01 -0.41
C SER A 37 16.18 28.66 0.94
N GLN A 38 17.51 28.56 1.01
CA GLN A 38 18.24 28.42 2.26
C GLN A 38 19.21 29.59 2.40
N PHE A 39 19.13 30.30 3.53
CA PHE A 39 19.99 31.42 3.87
C PHE A 39 20.63 31.16 5.23
N GLY A 40 21.95 31.34 5.32
CA GLY A 40 22.61 31.21 6.61
C GLY A 40 23.94 31.93 6.72
N GLY A 41 24.41 32.03 7.95
CA GLY A 41 25.66 32.68 8.33
C GLY A 41 25.79 32.79 9.85
N ASP A 42 26.92 33.32 10.32
CA ASP A 42 27.20 33.42 11.77
C ASP A 42 26.08 34.14 12.52
N THR A 43 25.77 35.38 12.14
CA THR A 43 24.66 36.15 12.70
C THR A 43 23.78 36.60 11.55
N VAL A 44 22.49 36.32 11.62
CA VAL A 44 21.52 36.68 10.57
C VAL A 44 20.60 37.78 11.07
N THR A 45 20.60 38.91 10.37
CA THR A 45 19.64 40.00 10.62
C THR A 45 18.76 40.23 9.41
N LEU A 46 17.46 39.99 9.57
CA LEU A 46 16.43 40.30 8.57
C LEU A 46 15.67 41.55 9.00
N LYS A 47 15.66 42.59 8.18
CA LYS A 47 14.96 43.84 8.48
C LYS A 47 14.08 44.27 7.32
N ALA A 48 12.78 44.37 7.57
CA ALA A 48 11.81 44.86 6.61
C ALA A 48 11.15 46.14 7.10
N GLY A 49 11.01 47.13 6.22
CA GLY A 49 10.31 48.38 6.55
C GLY A 49 8.80 48.21 6.77
N HIS A 50 8.20 47.17 6.18
CA HIS A 50 6.77 46.88 6.27
C HIS A 50 6.53 45.44 6.69
N ASN A 51 6.51 44.49 5.74
CA ASN A 51 6.23 43.09 6.01
C ASN A 51 7.47 42.24 5.70
N LEU A 52 7.69 41.20 6.49
CA LEU A 52 8.67 40.17 6.26
C LEU A 52 7.93 38.84 6.09
N THR A 53 8.12 38.20 4.95
CA THR A 53 7.50 36.90 4.65
C THR A 53 8.57 35.87 4.37
N VAL A 54 8.49 34.73 5.04
CA VAL A 54 9.33 33.55 4.82
C VAL A 54 8.38 32.41 4.51
N GLU A 55 8.48 31.88 3.30
CA GLU A 55 7.56 30.88 2.76
C GLU A 55 8.35 29.70 2.20
N GLY A 56 8.06 28.50 2.70
CA GLY A 56 8.77 27.25 2.39
C GLY A 56 10.30 27.32 2.49
N SER A 57 10.86 28.26 3.24
CA SER A 57 12.28 28.62 3.19
C SER A 57 12.97 28.43 4.53
N GLN A 58 14.28 28.24 4.50
CA GLN A 58 15.10 27.98 5.68
C GLN A 58 16.07 29.14 5.92
N VAL A 59 16.04 29.72 7.12
CA VAL A 59 16.98 30.75 7.56
C VAL A 59 17.65 30.26 8.84
N ILE A 60 18.96 30.04 8.78
CA ILE A 60 19.73 29.45 9.88
C ILE A 60 20.88 30.38 10.23
N ALA A 61 20.95 30.84 11.48
CA ALA A 61 22.12 31.50 12.04
C ALA A 61 22.95 30.50 12.84
N ASP A 62 24.28 30.65 12.86
CA ASP A 62 25.08 29.87 13.80
C ASP A 62 24.91 30.42 15.23
N ASN A 63 25.09 31.73 15.40
CA ASN A 63 24.88 32.44 16.65
C ASN A 63 23.48 33.07 16.67
N ASP A 64 23.29 34.38 16.54
CA ASP A 64 21.95 34.97 16.72
C ASP A 64 21.18 35.17 15.39
N LEU A 65 19.88 34.84 15.40
CA LEU A 65 18.92 35.22 14.34
C LEU A 65 17.99 36.32 14.85
N THR A 66 18.00 37.47 14.18
CA THR A 66 17.07 38.57 14.45
C THR A 66 16.26 38.91 13.22
N ALA A 67 14.93 38.82 13.29
CA ALA A 67 14.03 39.30 12.26
C ALA A 67 13.16 40.44 12.78
N THR A 68 13.09 41.55 12.06
CA THR A 68 12.28 42.71 12.43
C THR A 68 11.49 43.22 11.24
N ALA A 69 10.19 43.44 11.43
CA ALA A 69 9.31 44.05 10.44
C ALA A 69 8.54 45.23 11.03
N GLY A 70 8.41 46.32 10.25
CA GLY A 70 7.65 47.50 10.68
C GLY A 70 6.16 47.22 10.93
N LYS A 71 5.60 46.20 10.27
CA LYS A 71 4.22 45.74 10.42
C LYS A 71 4.19 44.24 10.73
N ASN A 72 4.16 43.37 9.73
CA ASN A 72 3.88 41.95 9.94
C ASN A 72 5.11 41.06 9.66
N ILE A 73 5.26 40.00 10.45
CA ILE A 73 6.14 38.87 10.13
C ILE A 73 5.25 37.66 9.86
N THR A 74 5.41 37.04 8.69
CA THR A 74 4.70 35.81 8.31
C THR A 74 5.71 34.73 7.97
N VAL A 75 5.68 33.63 8.70
CA VAL A 75 6.48 32.43 8.46
C VAL A 75 5.50 31.30 8.12
N THR A 76 5.49 30.84 6.87
CA THR A 76 4.42 29.96 6.35
C THR A 76 4.96 28.83 5.48
N THR A 77 4.06 27.90 5.16
CA THR A 77 4.33 26.77 4.27
C THR A 77 4.19 27.14 2.80
N THR A 78 4.83 26.38 1.93
CA THR A 78 4.55 26.33 0.48
C THR A 78 3.90 25.00 0.12
N ASP A 79 2.94 25.01 -0.79
CA ASP A 79 2.21 23.80 -1.18
C ASP A 79 3.05 22.86 -2.05
N GLU A 80 3.02 21.57 -1.71
CA GLU A 80 3.49 20.45 -2.52
C GLU A 80 2.30 19.55 -2.87
N ALA A 81 2.35 18.96 -4.07
CA ALA A 81 1.30 18.08 -4.57
C ALA A 81 1.88 16.78 -5.11
N ARG A 82 1.22 15.67 -4.79
CA ARG A 82 1.53 14.35 -5.32
C ARG A 82 0.23 13.65 -5.69
N GLU A 83 0.09 13.35 -6.97
CA GLU A 83 -1.04 12.62 -7.55
C GLU A 83 -0.51 11.27 -8.07
N GLU A 84 -1.11 10.16 -7.63
CA GLU A 84 -0.72 8.82 -8.09
C GLU A 84 -1.94 8.03 -8.53
N THR A 85 -1.85 7.41 -9.71
CA THR A 85 -2.88 6.51 -10.23
C THR A 85 -2.30 5.12 -10.39
N HIS A 86 -2.91 4.15 -9.72
CA HIS A 86 -2.57 2.73 -9.80
C HIS A 86 -3.70 1.97 -10.47
N LEU A 87 -3.43 1.35 -11.61
CA LEU A 87 -4.36 0.48 -12.32
C LEU A 87 -3.88 -0.96 -12.24
N ARG A 88 -4.77 -1.86 -11.82
CA ARG A 88 -4.57 -3.31 -11.84
C ARG A 88 -5.72 -3.96 -12.61
N GLU A 89 -5.39 -4.67 -13.68
CA GLU A 89 -6.35 -5.36 -14.53
C GLU A 89 -6.06 -6.86 -14.59
N GLU A 90 -6.97 -7.68 -14.06
CA GLU A 90 -6.90 -9.14 -14.10
C GLU A 90 -7.96 -9.70 -15.05
N LYS A 91 -7.52 -10.43 -16.09
CA LYS A 91 -8.39 -11.17 -17.00
C LYS A 91 -8.18 -12.66 -16.82
N LYS A 92 -9.24 -13.38 -16.44
CA LYS A 92 -9.28 -14.84 -16.38
C LYS A 92 -10.22 -15.34 -17.46
N SER A 93 -9.87 -16.44 -18.11
CA SER A 93 -10.70 -17.06 -19.14
C SER A 93 -10.52 -18.57 -19.10
N GLY A 94 -11.58 -19.30 -19.40
CA GLY A 94 -11.55 -20.75 -19.46
C GLY A 94 -12.33 -21.43 -18.34
N LEU A 95 -11.94 -22.67 -18.05
CA LEU A 95 -12.54 -23.46 -16.97
C LEU A 95 -12.09 -22.93 -15.61
N MET A 96 -13.02 -22.33 -14.87
CA MET A 96 -12.84 -21.73 -13.56
C MET A 96 -13.58 -22.55 -12.50
N SER A 97 -13.06 -22.56 -11.28
CA SER A 97 -13.78 -23.10 -10.12
C SER A 97 -14.94 -22.16 -9.76
N SER A 98 -16.14 -22.71 -9.55
CA SER A 98 -17.33 -21.92 -9.22
C SER A 98 -17.49 -21.67 -7.70
N GLY A 99 -16.45 -21.92 -6.89
CA GLY A 99 -16.52 -21.77 -5.43
C GLY A 99 -17.27 -22.90 -4.70
N GLY A 100 -17.52 -24.04 -5.36
CA GLY A 100 -18.23 -25.20 -4.80
C GLY A 100 -18.03 -26.45 -5.66
N ILE A 101 -18.95 -27.43 -5.57
CA ILE A 101 -18.97 -28.60 -6.48
C ILE A 101 -19.58 -28.16 -7.82
N GLY A 102 -18.77 -27.49 -8.64
CA GLY A 102 -19.17 -26.97 -9.93
C GLY A 102 -18.00 -26.35 -10.69
N PHE A 103 -18.16 -26.22 -12.00
CA PHE A 103 -17.19 -25.56 -12.86
C PHE A 103 -17.88 -24.51 -13.74
N THR A 104 -17.23 -23.37 -13.86
CA THR A 104 -17.67 -22.24 -14.69
C THR A 104 -16.77 -22.16 -15.90
N LEU A 105 -17.31 -22.31 -17.10
CA LEU A 105 -16.59 -22.01 -18.33
C LEU A 105 -16.94 -20.57 -18.73
N GLY A 106 -15.99 -19.65 -18.63
CA GLY A 106 -16.28 -18.23 -18.83
C GLY A 106 -15.08 -17.32 -18.89
N LYS A 107 -15.35 -16.02 -18.93
CA LYS A 107 -14.39 -14.94 -18.82
C LYS A 107 -14.74 -14.08 -17.61
N GLN A 108 -13.72 -13.66 -16.87
CA GLN A 108 -13.81 -12.72 -15.77
C GLN A 108 -12.76 -11.64 -15.97
N GLU A 109 -13.18 -10.38 -15.92
CA GLU A 109 -12.32 -9.21 -15.92
C GLU A 109 -12.55 -8.45 -14.62
N LEU A 110 -11.47 -8.22 -13.88
CA LEU A 110 -11.45 -7.40 -12.68
C LEU A 110 -10.49 -6.24 -12.96
N LYS A 111 -11.03 -5.02 -13.03
CA LYS A 111 -10.25 -3.81 -13.18
C LYS A 111 -10.36 -3.00 -11.88
N GLN A 112 -9.24 -2.73 -11.26
CA GLN A 112 -9.14 -1.92 -10.06
C GLN A 112 -8.28 -0.70 -10.37
N THR A 113 -8.82 0.50 -10.16
CA THR A 113 -8.09 1.76 -10.28
C THR A 113 -8.10 2.43 -8.92
N THR A 114 -6.93 2.76 -8.40
CA THR A 114 -6.74 3.48 -7.15
C THR A 114 -6.08 4.81 -7.48
N ASP A 115 -6.83 5.89 -7.33
CA ASP A 115 -6.34 7.25 -7.49
C ASP A 115 -6.03 7.82 -6.10
N SER A 116 -4.87 8.44 -5.94
CA SER A 116 -4.45 9.10 -4.72
C SER A 116 -4.07 10.55 -5.01
N ASP A 117 -4.58 11.47 -4.20
CA ASP A 117 -4.21 12.89 -4.21
C ASP A 117 -3.70 13.27 -2.83
N SER A 118 -2.48 13.78 -2.77
CA SER A 118 -1.83 14.21 -1.54
C SER A 118 -1.38 15.66 -1.69
N ARG A 119 -1.76 16.50 -0.72
CA ARG A 119 -1.30 17.89 -0.61
C ARG A 119 -0.54 18.03 0.71
N PHE A 120 0.70 18.50 0.61
CA PHE A 120 1.56 18.70 1.76
C PHE A 120 1.98 20.16 1.86
N GLY A 121 2.01 20.73 3.06
CA GLY A 121 2.65 22.02 3.31
C GLY A 121 4.12 21.84 3.65
N LYS A 122 5.02 22.30 2.79
CA LYS A 122 6.46 22.41 3.13
C LYS A 122 6.67 23.65 4.00
N GLY A 123 6.86 23.42 5.30
CA GLY A 123 7.10 24.47 6.29
C GLY A 123 8.37 25.28 6.06
N SER A 124 8.38 26.50 6.57
CA SER A 124 9.60 27.29 6.72
C SER A 124 10.31 26.94 8.03
N THR A 125 11.63 27.14 8.07
CA THR A 125 12.42 26.95 9.30
C THR A 125 13.23 28.20 9.57
N LEU A 126 13.04 28.82 10.73
CA LEU A 126 13.91 29.88 11.24
C LEU A 126 14.67 29.36 12.45
N GLY A 127 15.99 29.41 12.43
CA GLY A 127 16.71 28.90 13.58
C GLY A 127 18.10 29.43 13.84
N SER A 128 18.57 29.09 15.02
CA SER A 128 19.90 29.35 15.53
C SER A 128 20.48 28.07 16.13
N THR A 129 21.74 27.75 15.82
CA THR A 129 22.39 26.52 16.30
C THR A 129 23.11 26.68 17.64
N GLU A 130 23.57 27.88 17.99
CA GLU A 130 24.32 28.16 19.23
C GLU A 130 23.79 29.38 20.01
N GLY A 131 22.88 30.16 19.42
CA GLY A 131 22.41 31.43 19.95
C GLY A 131 20.89 31.51 20.12
N ASN A 132 20.37 32.73 19.95
CA ASN A 132 18.96 33.05 20.17
C ASN A 132 18.23 33.31 18.84
N VAL A 133 16.92 33.14 18.85
CA VAL A 133 16.04 33.60 17.77
C VAL A 133 15.13 34.70 18.30
N SER A 134 15.16 35.89 17.71
CA SER A 134 14.28 37.00 18.05
C SER A 134 13.48 37.46 16.82
N LEU A 135 12.16 37.31 16.85
CA LEU A 135 11.24 37.78 15.82
C LEU A 135 10.38 38.92 16.38
N THR A 136 10.47 40.10 15.76
CA THR A 136 9.78 41.32 16.21
C THR A 136 8.93 41.92 15.09
N ALA A 137 7.62 41.75 15.18
CA ALA A 137 6.63 42.40 14.33
C ALA A 137 6.08 43.67 14.99
N GLY A 138 5.83 44.72 14.20
CA GLY A 138 5.13 45.91 14.69
C GLY A 138 3.64 45.69 14.96
N GLU A 139 3.01 44.76 14.25
CA GLU A 139 1.59 44.40 14.31
C GLU A 139 1.43 42.89 14.55
N ASN A 140 1.37 42.07 13.49
CA ASN A 140 1.10 40.64 13.61
C ASN A 140 2.34 39.80 13.34
N LEU A 141 2.61 38.84 14.22
CA LEU A 141 3.57 37.78 14.00
C LEU A 141 2.82 36.46 13.81
N THR A 142 2.90 35.88 12.62
CA THR A 142 2.25 34.61 12.28
C THR A 142 3.27 33.56 11.93
N ILE A 143 3.19 32.40 12.59
CA ILE A 143 3.95 31.20 12.28
C ILE A 143 2.92 30.12 11.93
N HIS A 144 2.90 29.68 10.68
CA HIS A 144 1.94 28.71 10.16
C HIS A 144 2.67 27.49 9.58
N GLY A 145 2.43 26.31 10.16
CA GLY A 145 3.04 25.04 9.72
C GLY A 145 4.55 25.08 9.59
N SER A 146 5.21 25.90 10.41
CA SER A 146 6.62 26.24 10.29
C SER A 146 7.32 26.13 11.64
N ASP A 147 8.62 25.92 11.61
CA ASP A 147 9.43 25.68 12.79
C ASP A 147 10.30 26.90 13.13
N VAL A 148 10.36 27.21 14.43
CA VAL A 148 11.29 28.20 14.98
C VAL A 148 12.11 27.52 16.07
N VAL A 149 13.43 27.47 15.92
CA VAL A 149 14.32 26.68 16.78
C VAL A 149 15.52 27.51 17.22
N ALA A 150 15.84 27.52 18.52
CA ALA A 150 17.06 28.13 19.04
C ALA A 150 17.67 27.22 20.10
N GLU A 151 18.99 27.22 20.22
CA GLU A 151 19.71 26.51 21.29
C GLU A 151 19.56 27.22 22.65
N LYS A 152 19.50 28.56 22.63
CA LYS A 152 19.30 29.37 23.84
C LYS A 152 17.83 29.79 23.97
N ASP A 153 17.51 31.04 23.63
CA ASP A 153 16.17 31.59 23.80
C ASP A 153 15.46 31.83 22.45
N ILE A 154 14.15 31.64 22.45
CA ILE A 154 13.24 32.07 21.38
C ILE A 154 12.38 33.22 21.90
N ARG A 155 12.43 34.37 21.22
CA ARG A 155 11.66 35.56 21.55
C ARG A 155 10.76 35.96 20.40
N LEU A 156 9.45 35.93 20.64
CA LEU A 156 8.42 36.30 19.68
C LEU A 156 7.69 37.54 20.19
N SER A 157 7.68 38.61 19.41
CA SER A 157 7.06 39.88 19.78
C SER A 157 6.22 40.44 18.64
N GLY A 158 5.02 40.89 18.98
CA GLY A 158 4.05 41.54 18.10
C GLY A 158 2.86 42.02 18.92
N GLN A 159 2.00 42.87 18.35
CA GLN A 159 0.71 43.18 18.96
C GLN A 159 -0.19 41.93 19.01
N SER A 160 -0.07 41.07 18.00
CA SER A 160 -0.69 39.75 17.96
C SER A 160 0.33 38.71 17.54
N VAL A 161 0.30 37.55 18.20
CA VAL A 161 1.18 36.41 17.91
C VAL A 161 0.29 35.19 17.68
N ALA A 162 0.37 34.61 16.49
CA ALA A 162 -0.37 33.42 16.10
C ALA A 162 0.60 32.31 15.67
N VAL A 163 0.51 31.16 16.34
CA VAL A 163 1.23 29.95 15.97
C VAL A 163 0.20 28.88 15.64
N THR A 164 0.17 28.45 14.39
CA THR A 164 -0.85 27.54 13.86
C THR A 164 -0.19 26.40 13.09
N ALA A 165 -0.82 25.24 13.08
CA ALA A 165 -0.36 24.10 12.29
C ALA A 165 -0.88 24.19 10.85
N ALA A 166 -0.11 23.69 9.90
CA ALA A 166 -0.61 23.43 8.55
C ALA A 166 -1.23 22.02 8.50
N GLU A 167 -2.28 21.88 7.70
CA GLU A 167 -2.95 20.60 7.47
C GLU A 167 -2.43 19.98 6.19
N ASN A 168 -2.08 18.69 6.25
CA ASN A 168 -1.78 17.90 5.06
C ASN A 168 -3.00 17.04 4.73
N THR A 169 -3.37 16.97 3.47
CA THR A 169 -4.49 16.15 3.02
C THR A 169 -3.99 14.96 2.22
N HIS A 170 -4.65 13.83 2.42
CA HIS A 170 -4.44 12.62 1.64
C HIS A 170 -5.80 12.00 1.36
N THR A 171 -6.14 11.87 0.08
CA THR A 171 -7.39 11.27 -0.39
C THR A 171 -7.07 10.10 -1.28
N GLU A 172 -7.69 8.95 -1.01
CA GLU A 172 -7.55 7.74 -1.82
C GLU A 172 -8.93 7.31 -2.33
N LEU A 173 -9.07 7.12 -3.63
CA LEU A 173 -10.29 6.68 -4.29
C LEU A 173 -10.02 5.36 -5.01
N THR A 174 -10.57 4.27 -4.49
CA THR A 174 -10.48 2.95 -5.12
C THR A 174 -11.76 2.65 -5.90
N LYS A 175 -11.65 2.56 -7.22
CA LYS A 175 -12.70 2.14 -8.15
C LYS A 175 -12.51 0.67 -8.54
N THR A 176 -13.54 -0.15 -8.33
CA THR A 176 -13.54 -1.56 -8.72
C THR A 176 -14.61 -1.82 -9.79
N GLU A 177 -14.18 -2.28 -10.96
CA GLU A 177 -15.05 -2.71 -12.06
C GLU A 177 -14.92 -4.22 -12.26
N GLN A 178 -16.04 -4.94 -12.19
CA GLN A 178 -16.10 -6.39 -12.37
C GLN A 178 -17.01 -6.73 -13.55
N LYS A 179 -16.48 -7.50 -14.49
CA LYS A 179 -17.25 -8.05 -15.61
C LYS A 179 -17.08 -9.56 -15.64
N GLN A 180 -18.20 -10.28 -15.62
CA GLN A 180 -18.18 -11.73 -15.69
C GLN A 180 -19.19 -12.22 -16.75
N SER A 181 -18.77 -13.18 -17.55
CA SER A 181 -19.62 -13.86 -18.52
C SER A 181 -19.24 -15.34 -18.57
N GLY A 182 -20.20 -16.25 -18.54
CA GLY A 182 -19.89 -17.68 -18.55
C GLY A 182 -21.07 -18.59 -18.27
N PHE A 183 -20.86 -19.88 -18.55
CA PHE A 183 -21.80 -20.95 -18.24
C PHE A 183 -21.30 -21.72 -17.03
N THR A 184 -22.10 -21.80 -15.98
CA THR A 184 -21.76 -22.54 -14.75
C THR A 184 -22.56 -23.83 -14.70
N LEU A 185 -21.86 -24.98 -14.70
CA LEU A 185 -22.45 -26.25 -14.30
C LEU A 185 -22.13 -26.48 -12.82
N ALA A 186 -23.12 -26.32 -11.97
CA ALA A 186 -23.04 -26.67 -10.56
C ALA A 186 -23.88 -27.90 -10.28
N LEU A 187 -23.34 -28.83 -9.48
CA LEU A 187 -24.09 -29.93 -8.89
C LEU A 187 -24.87 -29.36 -7.70
N SER A 188 -25.96 -28.63 -7.98
CA SER A 188 -26.88 -28.18 -6.95
C SER A 188 -27.67 -29.37 -6.41
N GLY A 189 -27.26 -29.86 -5.24
CA GLY A 189 -28.21 -30.50 -4.34
C GLY A 189 -29.27 -29.44 -4.00
N ALA A 190 -30.53 -29.70 -4.33
CA ALA A 190 -31.63 -28.84 -3.93
C ALA A 190 -31.65 -28.67 -2.40
N ALA A 191 -31.86 -27.43 -1.96
CA ALA A 191 -32.11 -26.97 -0.59
C ALA A 191 -30.91 -26.82 0.37
N GLY A 192 -30.82 -25.63 0.95
CA GLY A 192 -30.17 -25.38 2.24
C GLY A 192 -28.91 -24.53 2.15
N GLY A 193 -29.03 -23.24 2.53
CA GLY A 193 -27.89 -22.35 2.67
C GLY A 193 -26.88 -22.88 3.69
N ALA A 194 -25.66 -23.16 3.23
CA ALA A 194 -24.48 -23.23 4.07
C ALA A 194 -23.27 -22.89 3.17
N LEU A 195 -22.75 -21.69 3.37
CA LEU A 195 -21.54 -21.18 2.75
C LEU A 195 -20.30 -21.95 3.22
N ASN A 196 -19.31 -22.02 2.32
CA ASN A 196 -17.89 -22.21 2.53
C ASN A 196 -17.45 -23.09 3.71
N THR A 197 -17.06 -24.32 3.41
CA THR A 197 -15.98 -24.93 4.16
C THR A 197 -15.04 -25.66 3.21
N ALA A 198 -13.77 -25.27 3.32
CA ALA A 198 -12.66 -25.68 2.49
C ALA A 198 -12.59 -27.19 2.26
N VAL A 199 -12.34 -27.56 1.01
CA VAL A 199 -11.64 -28.80 0.67
C VAL A 199 -10.61 -28.48 -0.42
N ASN A 200 -9.47 -27.95 0.03
CA ASN A 200 -8.19 -28.32 -0.58
C ASN A 200 -7.96 -29.80 -0.23
N TYR A 201 -8.45 -30.71 -1.06
CA TYR A 201 -7.97 -32.09 -1.03
C TYR A 201 -7.66 -32.59 -2.45
N ILE A 202 -6.35 -32.56 -2.73
CA ILE A 202 -5.58 -33.71 -3.22
C ILE A 202 -5.64 -33.95 -4.75
N CYS A 203 -4.66 -33.38 -5.45
CA CYS A 203 -3.99 -34.10 -6.54
C CYS A 203 -3.06 -35.13 -5.90
N LYS A 204 -3.56 -36.33 -5.65
CA LYS A 204 -2.78 -37.54 -5.33
C LYS A 204 -3.75 -38.69 -5.19
N THR A 205 -3.70 -39.63 -6.13
CA THR A 205 -3.21 -41.00 -5.87
C THR A 205 -3.64 -41.89 -7.02
N ASP A 206 -2.74 -42.11 -7.97
CA ASP A 206 -2.52 -43.48 -8.44
C ASP A 206 -1.25 -43.93 -7.76
N GLN A 207 -1.36 -44.64 -6.65
CA GLN A 207 -0.24 -45.45 -6.19
C GLN A 207 -0.71 -46.65 -5.35
N TRP A 208 -0.36 -47.81 -5.89
CA TRP A 208 -0.44 -49.12 -5.28
C TRP A 208 0.63 -49.25 -4.20
N VAL A 209 0.27 -49.71 -3.00
CA VAL A 209 1.23 -50.10 -1.97
C VAL A 209 1.17 -51.62 -1.81
N LYS A 210 2.21 -52.32 -2.28
CA LYS A 210 2.47 -53.73 -1.94
C LYS A 210 3.26 -53.78 -0.64
N LEU A 211 2.67 -54.31 0.43
CA LEU A 211 3.42 -54.87 1.55
C LEU A 211 3.42 -56.39 1.40
N GLN A 212 4.62 -56.97 1.36
CA GLN A 212 4.86 -58.40 1.15
C GLN A 212 5.21 -59.05 2.50
N LEU A 213 4.39 -59.99 2.96
CA LEU A 213 4.70 -60.89 4.07
C LEU A 213 4.95 -62.31 3.52
N PRO A 214 5.96 -63.04 4.02
CA PRO A 214 6.34 -64.34 3.47
C PRO A 214 5.29 -65.41 3.79
N GLY A 215 4.85 -66.14 2.76
CA GLY A 215 4.25 -67.47 2.91
C GLY A 215 2.77 -67.67 2.53
N ILE A 216 2.03 -66.67 2.06
CA ILE A 216 0.62 -66.87 1.62
C ILE A 216 0.34 -66.03 0.36
N ASP A 217 0.15 -66.71 -0.77
CA ASP A 217 -0.14 -66.10 -2.07
C ASP A 217 -1.65 -66.22 -2.37
N ARG A 218 -2.26 -65.06 -2.65
CA ARG A 218 -3.65 -64.81 -3.10
C ARG A 218 -4.76 -64.78 -2.05
N THR A 219 -5.35 -63.59 -1.89
CA THR A 219 -6.81 -63.42 -2.02
C THR A 219 -7.18 -61.96 -2.29
N PHE A 220 -8.03 -61.78 -3.31
CA PHE A 220 -8.72 -60.56 -3.69
C PHE A 220 -9.82 -60.32 -2.65
N TRP A 221 -9.82 -59.18 -1.97
CA TRP A 221 -10.97 -58.77 -1.14
C TRP A 221 -11.28 -57.30 -1.39
N ARG A 222 -12.53 -57.05 -1.83
CA ARG A 222 -13.09 -55.72 -2.06
C ARG A 222 -13.95 -55.40 -0.83
N GLY A 223 -13.38 -54.71 0.14
CA GLY A 223 -14.06 -54.33 1.38
C GLY A 223 -14.16 -52.81 1.53
N THR A 224 -15.39 -52.28 1.60
CA THR A 224 -15.66 -50.87 1.90
C THR A 224 -15.49 -50.63 3.39
N ILE A 225 -14.57 -49.74 3.79
CA ILE A 225 -14.42 -49.34 5.19
C ILE A 225 -15.52 -48.33 5.53
N ARG A 226 -16.54 -48.79 6.26
CA ARG A 226 -17.60 -47.96 6.85
C ARG A 226 -17.14 -47.54 8.25
N ASN A 227 -16.94 -46.24 8.48
CA ASN A 227 -16.47 -45.73 9.77
C ASN A 227 -17.66 -45.58 10.74
N GLU A 228 -17.84 -46.54 11.66
CA GLU A 228 -18.78 -46.46 12.78
C GLU A 228 -18.19 -45.60 13.91
N ARG A 229 -18.73 -44.41 14.13
CA ARG A 229 -18.51 -43.67 15.39
C ARG A 229 -19.36 -44.29 16.50
N ARG A 230 -18.78 -45.10 17.38
CA ARG A 230 -19.41 -45.38 18.69
C ARG A 230 -19.14 -44.22 19.66
N LYS A 231 -20.22 -43.66 20.20
CA LYS A 231 -20.25 -42.56 21.16
C LYS A 231 -20.50 -43.12 22.58
N THR A 232 -19.54 -42.88 23.47
CA THR A 232 -19.65 -42.61 24.94
C THR A 232 -20.30 -43.58 25.94
N ARG A 233 -19.58 -43.75 27.07
CA ARG A 233 -19.92 -43.50 28.51
C ARG A 233 -19.21 -44.58 29.35
N ARG A 234 -18.60 -44.32 30.51
CA ARG A 234 -18.69 -43.25 31.51
C ARG A 234 -17.35 -43.15 32.21
#